data_AF-A0A9X5I754-F1
#
_entry.id   AF-A0A9X5I754-F1
#
_cell.length_a   1.000
_cell.length_b   1.000
_cell.length_c   1.000
_cell.angle_alpha   90.00
_cell.angle_beta   90.00
_cell.angle_gamma   90.00
#
_symmetry.space_group_name_H-M   'P 1'
#
loop_
_entity.id
_entity.type
_entity.pdbx_description
1 polymer ?
#
loop_
_entity_poly.entity_id
_entity_poly.type
_entity_poly.pdbx_seq_one_letter_code
_entity_poly.pdbx_strand_id
1 'polypeptide(L)' 'MAKDSKQWITFKVSELEMQALETYCHQTQRTKTDLLREMIRKLPTYSEDSQT' A
#
# COMPACT_ATOMS: atom_id res chain seq x y z
N MET A 1 -2.43 -22.25 -13.96
CA MET A 1 -3.28 -21.52 -12.98
C MET A 1 -2.33 -20.71 -12.12
N ALA A 2 -2.04 -19.46 -12.50
CA ALA A 2 -0.98 -18.66 -11.88
C ALA A 2 -1.38 -18.23 -10.46
N LYS A 3 -0.48 -18.49 -9.51
CA LYS A 3 -0.64 -18.29 -8.07
C LYS A 3 -0.97 -16.83 -7.75
N ASP A 4 -1.92 -16.62 -6.84
CA ASP A 4 -2.08 -15.37 -6.09
C ASP A 4 -0.75 -15.05 -5.37
N SER A 5 0.17 -14.37 -6.05
CA SER A 5 1.46 -13.90 -5.52
C SER A 5 1.25 -12.67 -4.62
N LYS A 6 0.35 -12.78 -3.64
CA LYS A 6 0.21 -11.75 -2.61
C LYS A 6 1.35 -11.92 -1.62
N GLN A 7 2.41 -11.13 -1.78
CA GLN A 7 3.49 -11.06 -0.80
C GLN A 7 3.07 -10.17 0.38
N TRP A 8 3.33 -10.65 1.60
CA TRP A 8 3.10 -9.89 2.81
C TRP A 8 4.30 -8.97 3.09
N ILE A 9 4.05 -7.69 3.31
CA ILE A 9 5.07 -6.70 3.65
C ILE A 9 4.79 -6.20 5.07
N THR A 10 5.74 -6.42 5.98
CA THR A 10 5.76 -5.74 7.28
C THR A 10 6.66 -4.51 7.16
N PHE A 11 6.11 -3.35 7.50
CA PHE A 11 6.87 -2.10 7.57
C PHE A 11 6.78 -1.56 8.99
N LYS A 12 7.89 -1.02 9.49
CA LYS A 12 7.93 -0.25 10.73
C LYS A 12 7.87 1.21 10.34
N VAL A 13 6.90 1.92 10.89
CA VAL A 13 6.72 3.36 10.71
C VAL A 13 6.94 4.05 12.05
N SER A 14 7.36 5.31 12.01
CA SER A 14 7.43 6.13 13.21
C SER A 14 6.03 6.46 13.73
N GLU A 15 5.92 6.81 15.02
CA GLU A 15 4.63 7.12 15.67
C GLU A 15 3.88 8.27 14.96
N LEU A 16 4.63 9.27 14.49
CA LEU A 16 4.09 10.41 13.74
C LEU A 16 3.48 9.98 12.40
N GLU A 17 4.17 9.10 11.67
CA GLU A 17 3.69 8.54 10.41
C GLU A 17 2.48 7.62 10.62
N MET A 18 2.47 6.85 11.73
CA MET A 18 1.34 6.00 12.11
C MET A 18 0.09 6.84 12.41
N GLN A 19 0.21 7.92 13.19
CA GLN A 19 -0.89 8.84 13.45
C GLN A 19 -1.40 9.48 12.15
N ALA A 20 -0.51 10.00 11.31
CA ALA A 20 -0.90 10.58 10.02
C ALA A 20 -1.63 9.55 9.13
N LEU A 21 -1.11 8.32 9.06
CA LEU A 21 -1.72 7.22 8.32
C LEU A 21 -3.09 6.86 8.88
N GLU A 22 -3.26 6.76 10.20
CA GLU A 22 -4.55 6.46 10.83
C GLU A 22 -5.58 7.56 10.61
N THR A 23 -5.18 8.83 10.77
CA THR A 23 -6.05 9.98 10.49
C THR A 23 -6.49 10.00 9.03
N TYR A 24 -5.60 9.67 8.09
CA TYR A 24 -5.95 9.59 6.67
C TYR A 24 -6.84 8.37 6.36
N CYS A 25 -6.55 7.22 6.97
CA CYS A 25 -7.33 5.98 6.89
C CYS A 25 -8.78 6.24 7.35
N HIS A 26 -8.95 6.98 8.46
CA HIS A 26 -10.25 7.35 9.01
C HIS A 26 -11.00 8.31 8.09
N GLN A 27 -10.35 9.35 7.57
CA GLN A 27 -10.96 10.33 6.67
C GLN A 27 -11.38 9.72 5.33
N THR A 28 -10.59 8.80 4.80
CA THR A 28 -10.85 8.19 3.49
C THR A 28 -11.70 6.93 3.56
N GLN A 29 -12.04 6.45 4.78
CA GLN A 29 -12.69 5.15 5.01
C GLN A 29 -11.96 3.95 4.37
N ARG A 30 -10.69 4.12 4.02
CA ARG A 30 -9.86 3.06 3.45
C ARG A 30 -9.19 2.30 4.58
N THR A 31 -8.65 1.12 4.26
CA THR A 31 -7.79 0.40 5.20
C THR A 31 -6.34 0.82 4.97
N LYS A 32 -5.50 0.73 6.01
CA LYS A 32 -4.04 0.94 5.89
C LYS A 32 -3.49 0.21 4.67
N THR A 33 -3.89 -1.04 4.46
CA THR A 33 -3.51 -1.87 3.32
C THR A 33 -3.91 -1.27 1.97
N ASP A 34 -5.13 -0.77 1.84
CA ASP A 34 -5.60 -0.16 0.57
C ASP A 34 -4.82 1.13 0.26
N LEU A 35 -4.58 1.94 1.28
CA LEU A 35 -3.80 3.17 1.19
C LEU A 35 -2.35 2.89 0.79
N LEU A 36 -1.69 1.91 1.42
CA LEU A 36 -0.35 1.47 1.04
C LEU A 36 -0.32 0.92 -0.39
N ARG A 37 -1.32 0.11 -0.78
CA ARG A 37 -1.42 -0.40 -2.16
C ARG A 37 -1.59 0.75 -3.15
N GLU A 38 -2.39 1.76 -2.84
CA GLU A 38 -2.55 2.94 -3.68
C GLU A 38 -1.25 3.76 -3.76
N MET A 39 -0.56 3.97 -2.64
CA MET A 39 0.74 4.66 -2.62
C MET A 39 1.78 3.91 -3.45
N ILE A 40 1.84 2.57 -3.32
CA ILE A 40 2.72 1.73 -4.13
C ILE A 40 2.35 1.86 -5.61
N ARG A 41 1.06 1.83 -5.96
CA ARG A 41 0.59 2.02 -7.34
C ARG A 41 0.89 3.40 -7.92
N LYS A 42 1.01 4.41 -7.05
CA LYS A 42 1.41 5.78 -7.41
C LYS A 42 2.93 5.94 -7.54
N LEU A 43 3.74 4.95 -7.14
CA LEU A 43 5.19 5.02 -7.33
C LEU A 43 5.50 4.99 -8.84
N PRO A 44 6.40 5.84 -9.35
CA PRO A 44 6.78 5.85 -10.77
C PRO A 44 7.47 4.55 -11.20
N THR A 45 8.00 3.78 -10.24
CA THR A 45 8.57 2.44 -10.42
C THR A 45 7.52 1.33 -10.45
N TYR A 46 6.26 1.63 -10.08
CA TYR A 46 5.14 0.73 -10.34
C TYR A 46 4.79 0.81 -11.82
N SER A 47 5.64 0.21 -12.64
CA SER A 47 5.23 -0.25 -13.95
C SER A 47 4.36 -1.48 -13.69
N GLU A 48 3.07 -1.43 -14.07
CA GLU A 48 2.37 -2.66 -14.47
C GLU A 48 3.05 -3.19 -15.74
N ASP A 49 4.33 -3.58 -15.64
CA ASP A 49 4.98 -4.35 -16.67
C ASP A 49 4.43 -5.77 -16.56
N SER A 50 3.18 -5.88 -17.00
CA SER A 50 2.57 -7.11 -17.45
C SER A 50 2.72 -7.09 -18.97
N GLN A 51 3.80 -7.65 -19.50
CA GLN A 51 3.80 -8.55 -20.67
C GLN A 51 5.21 -8.72 -21.24
N THR A 52 5.82 -9.88 -21.00
CA THR A 52 6.13 -10.86 -22.06
C THR A 52 6.21 -12.26 -21.49
#